data_AF-A0A428RJ93-F1
#
_entry.id   AF-A0A428RJ93-F1
#
_cell.length_a   1.000
_cell.length_b   1.000
_cell.length_c   1.000
_cell.angle_alpha   90.00
_cell.angle_beta   90.00
_cell.angle_gamma   90.00
#
_symmetry.space_group_name_H-M   'P 1'
#
loop_
_entity.id
_entity.type
_entity.pdbx_description
1 polymer ?
#
loop_
_entity_poly.entity_id
_entity_poly.type
_entity_poly.pdbx_seq_one_letter_code
_entity_poly.pdbx_strand_id
1 'polypeptide(L)'
;EIHDHLFHKALLPFADVICVFVEDIVLRPEILRALETSRQSRRRSNYLFSVRHLAEFLQHGANAARNLAYEPFDFIKTSRVRRDVAPDLSRHISNFLEKFTSLSSLKQFAVPLIASSLLIDHYPPEMHLFDPHDVFRELYEDACSRASSEFKPGYKGCFAPSEIVRLISSSMVTQFAQFQALGASLDWHRKQLARMSTFLASVYSNETCLGCITRRPRYRLQCGHLVCQNCIRVFCHADDSDPWVFKSDACHICAVSTPNLSIRLAPDTCRARVLSIDGGGIRGAAPIGFLKTIQDAIGIPHYDVQRNFDIMFGTSSGGLSVISLDILGWSVDDCMSHLKRFARKAFDTRGSHLLRLLSRIPVISSVTRLFCFIYAVLVDRKYPADGLEELLMNTYGRERSITDVSAATEMGSQVGITLTNARDGSVYIATNYNGVGRRPYNL
;
A
#
# COMPACT_ATOMS: atom_id res chain seq x y z
N GLU A 1 37.97 25.88 -19.81
CA GLU A 1 36.67 26.58 -19.72
C GLU A 1 35.45 25.68 -19.50
N ILE A 2 34.98 24.88 -20.48
CA ILE A 2 33.76 24.04 -20.26
C ILE A 2 34.01 22.93 -19.21
N HIS A 3 35.20 22.32 -19.22
CA HIS A 3 35.59 21.32 -18.21
C HIS A 3 35.74 21.92 -16.81
N ASP A 4 36.32 23.12 -16.67
CA ASP A 4 36.46 23.82 -15.39
C ASP A 4 35.09 24.24 -14.83
N HIS A 5 34.18 24.68 -15.68
CA HIS A 5 32.82 25.01 -15.28
C HIS A 5 32.04 23.79 -14.78
N LEU A 6 32.20 22.62 -15.41
CA LEU A 6 31.56 21.38 -14.97
C LEU A 6 32.16 20.88 -13.64
N PHE A 7 33.48 20.99 -13.50
CA PHE A 7 34.21 20.60 -12.29
C PHE A 7 33.84 21.50 -11.09
N HIS A 8 33.77 22.82 -11.29
CA HIS A 8 33.30 23.76 -10.28
C HIS A 8 31.83 23.54 -9.90
N LYS A 9 30.94 23.25 -10.87
CA LYS A 9 29.52 22.97 -10.60
C LYS A 9 29.30 21.68 -9.79
N ALA A 10 30.08 20.63 -10.04
CA ALA A 10 29.97 19.37 -9.31
C ALA A 10 30.53 19.44 -7.89
N LEU A 11 31.56 20.28 -7.65
CA LEU A 11 32.26 20.37 -6.37
C LEU A 11 31.75 21.47 -5.43
N LEU A 12 31.11 22.53 -5.93
CA LEU A 12 30.58 23.64 -5.10
C LEU A 12 29.65 23.19 -3.96
N PRO A 13 28.76 22.19 -4.12
CA PRO A 13 27.97 21.67 -2.99
C PRO A 13 28.84 20.99 -1.91
N PHE A 14 30.02 20.50 -2.29
CA PHE A 14 30.96 19.75 -1.45
C PHE A 14 32.19 20.59 -1.04
N ALA A 15 32.22 21.87 -1.42
CA ALA A 15 33.41 22.70 -1.42
C ALA A 15 33.80 23.16 -0.01
N ASP A 16 34.49 22.26 0.69
CA ASP A 16 35.84 22.54 1.21
C ASP A 16 36.69 21.29 0.90
N VAL A 17 36.89 20.99 -0.38
CA VAL A 17 37.91 20.00 -0.77
C VAL A 17 39.22 20.77 -0.90
N ILE A 18 40.06 20.71 0.13
CA ILE A 18 41.44 21.20 0.04
C ILE A 18 42.23 20.13 -0.73
N CYS A 19 42.52 20.39 -2.01
CA CYS A 19 43.49 19.60 -2.76
C CYS A 19 44.90 20.00 -2.28
N VAL A 20 45.63 19.07 -1.68
CA VAL A 20 46.99 19.30 -1.14
C VAL A 20 48.00 18.54 -2.00
N PHE A 21 49.02 19.23 -2.49
CA PHE A 21 50.12 18.63 -3.24
C PHE A 21 51.27 18.26 -2.28
N VAL A 22 52.11 17.31 -2.69
CA VAL A 22 53.17 16.73 -1.84
C VAL A 22 54.21 17.76 -1.36
N GLU A 23 54.29 18.93 -2.01
CA GLU A 23 55.19 20.03 -1.67
C GLU A 23 54.68 20.93 -0.52
N ASP A 24 53.43 20.75 -0.06
CA ASP A 24 52.77 21.58 0.96
C ASP A 24 53.09 21.20 2.43
N ILE A 25 54.18 20.46 2.68
CA ILE A 25 54.55 19.97 4.04
C ILE A 25 54.73 21.12 5.05
N VAL A 26 55.16 22.30 4.58
CA VAL A 26 55.36 23.49 5.42
C VAL A 26 54.02 24.08 5.91
N LEU A 27 52.92 23.89 5.16
CA LEU A 27 51.58 24.39 5.47
C LEU A 27 50.72 23.38 6.25
N ARG A 28 51.31 22.24 6.65
CA ARG A 28 50.59 21.16 7.35
C ARG A 28 49.80 21.66 8.57
N PRO A 29 50.33 22.52 9.46
CA PRO A 29 49.58 23.01 10.62
C PRO A 29 48.38 23.87 10.24
N GLU A 30 48.52 24.77 9.26
CA GLU A 30 47.44 25.62 8.76
C GLU A 30 46.34 24.76 8.09
N ILE A 31 46.74 23.78 7.28
CA ILE A 31 45.82 22.87 6.58
C ILE A 31 45.02 22.05 7.60
N LEU A 32 45.69 21.45 8.60
CA LEU A 32 44.99 20.69 9.64
C LEU A 32 43.99 21.57 10.42
N ARG A 33 44.34 22.82 10.70
CA ARG A 33 43.45 23.79 11.35
C ARG A 33 42.24 24.14 10.47
N ALA A 34 42.45 24.36 9.17
CA ALA A 34 41.38 24.63 8.22
C ALA A 34 40.43 23.42 8.08
N LEU A 35 40.99 22.21 7.95
CA LEU A 35 40.22 20.97 7.88
C LEU A 35 39.36 20.75 9.13
N GLU A 36 39.94 20.96 10.32
CA GLU A 36 39.19 20.82 11.58
C GLU A 36 38.09 21.89 11.71
N THR A 37 38.36 23.12 11.28
CA THR A 37 37.37 24.21 11.28
C THR A 37 36.20 23.89 10.34
N SER A 38 36.47 23.44 9.12
CA SER A 38 35.43 23.00 8.17
C SER A 38 34.65 21.81 8.73
N ARG A 39 35.34 20.81 9.31
CA ARG A 39 34.69 19.65 9.94
C ARG A 39 33.76 20.05 11.08
N GLN A 40 34.17 20.97 11.95
CA GLN A 40 33.35 21.49 13.04
C GLN A 40 32.16 22.28 12.52
N SER A 41 32.36 23.12 11.49
CA SER A 41 31.28 23.86 10.82
C SER A 41 30.22 22.89 10.29
N ARG A 42 30.63 21.90 9.50
CA ARG A 42 29.74 20.87 8.94
C ARG A 42 29.03 20.05 10.00
N ARG A 43 29.71 19.77 11.12
CA ARG A 43 29.09 19.05 12.25
C ARG A 43 28.00 19.88 12.91
N ARG A 44 28.21 21.20 13.07
CA ARG A 44 27.24 22.13 13.65
C ARG A 44 26.04 22.36 12.74
N SER A 45 26.23 22.30 11.43
CA SER A 45 25.18 22.48 10.44
C SER A 45 24.51 21.17 10.00
N ASN A 46 24.81 20.03 10.64
CA ASN A 46 24.29 18.72 10.25
C ASN A 46 24.59 18.33 8.78
N TYR A 47 25.74 18.76 8.24
CA TYR A 47 26.22 18.43 6.87
C TYR A 47 27.56 17.67 6.89
N LEU A 48 27.96 17.12 8.04
CA LEU A 48 29.11 16.21 8.11
C LEU A 48 28.71 14.81 7.67
N PHE A 49 28.85 14.54 6.39
CA PHE A 49 28.43 13.28 5.77
C PHE A 49 29.37 12.10 6.08
N SER A 50 28.79 10.90 6.11
CA SER A 50 29.58 9.67 6.01
C SER A 50 30.21 9.55 4.62
N VAL A 51 31.24 8.72 4.47
CA VAL A 51 31.85 8.45 3.15
C VAL A 51 30.81 7.92 2.16
N ARG A 52 29.86 7.10 2.61
CA ARG A 52 28.77 6.57 1.77
C ARG A 52 27.85 7.70 1.27
N HIS A 53 27.37 8.55 2.18
CA HIS A 53 26.50 9.68 1.81
C HIS A 53 27.21 10.66 0.88
N LEU A 54 28.48 10.97 1.17
CA LEU A 54 29.29 11.86 0.34
C LEU A 54 29.46 11.31 -1.08
N ALA A 55 29.76 10.02 -1.23
CA ALA A 55 29.92 9.39 -2.54
C ALA A 55 28.62 9.42 -3.37
N GLU A 56 27.48 9.07 -2.75
CA GLU A 56 26.18 9.13 -3.42
C GLU A 56 25.82 10.58 -3.82
N PHE A 57 25.99 11.55 -2.92
CA PHE A 57 25.72 12.95 -3.25
C PHE A 57 26.64 13.45 -4.36
N LEU A 58 27.93 13.11 -4.36
CA LEU A 58 28.86 13.49 -5.44
C LEU A 58 28.40 12.91 -6.79
N GLN A 59 27.95 11.66 -6.81
CA GLN A 59 27.42 11.04 -8.03
C GLN A 59 26.16 11.75 -8.52
N HIS A 60 25.21 12.03 -7.62
CA HIS A 60 24.01 12.78 -7.94
C HIS A 60 24.31 14.22 -8.40
N GLY A 61 25.25 14.89 -7.75
CA GLY A 61 25.71 16.24 -8.10
C GLY A 61 26.38 16.29 -9.47
N ALA A 62 27.25 15.32 -9.78
CA ALA A 62 27.88 15.21 -11.09
C ALA A 62 26.86 14.95 -12.22
N ASN A 63 25.83 14.15 -11.96
CA ASN A 63 24.73 13.94 -12.90
C ASN A 63 23.87 15.21 -13.07
N ALA A 64 23.55 15.89 -11.98
CA ALA A 64 22.78 17.14 -12.00
C ALA A 64 23.54 18.27 -12.72
N ALA A 65 24.85 18.35 -12.57
CA ALA A 65 25.70 19.35 -13.24
C ALA A 65 25.69 19.24 -14.78
N ARG A 66 25.24 18.10 -15.34
CA ARG A 66 24.99 17.93 -16.79
C ARG A 66 23.77 18.73 -17.26
N ASN A 67 22.82 18.98 -16.36
CA ASN A 67 21.65 19.80 -16.64
C ASN A 67 22.01 21.27 -16.39
N LEU A 68 21.81 22.13 -17.39
CA LEU A 68 22.22 23.55 -17.37
C LEU A 68 21.33 24.47 -16.50
N ALA A 69 20.27 23.93 -15.88
CA ALA A 69 19.39 24.70 -15.01
C ALA A 69 20.13 25.11 -13.73
N TYR A 70 20.14 26.42 -13.44
CA TYR A 70 20.82 27.03 -12.30
C TYR A 70 20.01 26.80 -11.00
N GLU A 71 19.83 25.54 -10.59
CA GLU A 71 19.23 25.23 -9.30
C GLU A 71 20.32 24.81 -8.29
N PRO A 72 20.34 25.39 -7.07
CA PRO A 72 21.22 24.94 -6.01
C PRO A 72 21.01 23.45 -5.70
N PHE A 73 22.09 22.72 -5.43
CA PHE A 73 22.01 21.30 -5.07
C PHE A 73 21.39 21.14 -3.68
N ASP A 74 20.21 20.54 -3.61
CA ASP A 74 19.49 20.27 -2.37
C ASP A 74 19.81 18.86 -1.87
N PHE A 75 20.62 18.75 -0.81
CA PHE A 75 20.98 17.48 -0.20
C PHE A 75 19.78 16.72 0.37
N ILE A 76 18.80 17.43 0.93
CA ILE A 76 17.64 16.83 1.58
C ILE A 76 16.73 16.23 0.51
N LYS A 77 16.40 16.98 -0.55
CA LYS A 77 15.61 16.43 -1.67
C LYS A 77 16.37 15.32 -2.38
N THR A 78 17.68 15.47 -2.59
CA THR A 78 18.49 14.43 -3.24
C THR A 78 18.52 13.13 -2.42
N SER A 79 18.57 13.23 -1.08
CA SER A 79 18.52 12.05 -0.20
C SER A 79 17.21 11.25 -0.31
N ARG A 80 16.18 11.82 -0.95
CA ARG A 80 14.85 11.24 -1.12
C ARG A 80 14.54 10.75 -2.52
N VAL A 81 15.42 10.92 -3.51
CA VAL A 81 15.16 10.57 -4.92
C VAL A 81 14.70 9.12 -5.15
N ARG A 82 15.17 8.16 -4.33
CA ARG A 82 14.76 6.75 -4.43
C ARG A 82 13.58 6.39 -3.52
N ARG A 83 13.16 7.31 -2.65
CA ARG A 83 12.10 7.15 -1.65
C ARG A 83 11.39 8.49 -1.45
N ASP A 84 10.68 8.94 -2.48
CA ASP A 84 10.01 10.24 -2.42
C ASP A 84 8.97 10.31 -1.29
N VAL A 85 8.66 11.53 -0.86
CA VAL A 85 7.50 11.78 -0.02
C VAL A 85 6.25 11.39 -0.80
N ALA A 86 5.28 10.76 -0.13
CA ALA A 86 4.05 10.36 -0.78
C ALA A 86 3.35 11.59 -1.41
N PRO A 87 3.00 11.56 -2.71
CA PRO A 87 2.44 12.72 -3.40
C PRO A 87 1.07 13.15 -2.84
N ASP A 88 0.37 12.22 -2.18
CA ASP A 88 -0.92 12.43 -1.52
C ASP A 88 -0.82 12.60 -0.01
N LEU A 89 0.37 12.94 0.53
CA LEU A 89 0.59 13.17 1.96
C LEU A 89 -0.41 14.19 2.55
N SER A 90 -0.70 15.30 1.84
CA SER A 90 -1.62 16.32 2.35
C SER A 90 -3.02 15.74 2.63
N ARG A 91 -3.51 14.90 1.72
CA ARG A 91 -4.80 14.19 1.88
C ARG A 91 -4.77 13.25 3.08
N HIS A 92 -3.67 12.52 3.27
CA HIS A 92 -3.56 11.60 4.40
C HIS A 92 -3.56 12.31 5.75
N ILE A 93 -2.87 13.46 5.84
CA ILE A 93 -2.88 14.32 7.03
C ILE A 93 -4.29 14.87 7.27
N SER A 94 -4.96 15.42 6.25
CA SER A 94 -6.32 15.96 6.39
C SER A 94 -7.31 14.89 6.87
N ASN A 95 -7.32 13.72 6.23
CA ASN A 95 -8.17 12.58 6.62
C ASN A 95 -7.96 12.16 8.08
N PHE A 96 -6.74 12.31 8.60
CA PHE A 96 -6.42 11.99 9.99
C PHE A 96 -6.87 13.10 10.94
N LEU A 97 -6.66 14.37 10.60
CA LEU A 97 -7.14 15.52 11.39
C LEU A 97 -8.67 15.50 11.54
N GLU A 98 -9.40 15.10 10.50
CA GLU A 98 -10.87 14.95 10.49
C GLU A 98 -11.40 13.91 11.50
N LYS A 99 -10.54 13.04 12.06
CA LYS A 99 -10.94 12.06 13.09
C LYS A 99 -11.08 12.68 14.48
N PHE A 100 -10.65 13.92 14.68
CA PHE A 100 -10.66 14.59 15.98
C PHE A 100 -11.84 15.55 16.12
N THR A 101 -12.42 15.61 17.32
CA THR A 101 -13.63 16.41 17.62
C THR A 101 -13.37 17.58 18.56
N SER A 102 -12.12 17.80 18.98
CA SER A 102 -11.75 18.92 19.86
C SER A 102 -10.32 19.40 19.61
N LEU A 103 -10.10 20.70 19.89
CA LEU A 103 -8.77 21.34 19.81
C LEU A 103 -7.75 20.70 20.76
N SER A 104 -8.18 20.34 21.97
CA SER A 104 -7.32 19.74 22.98
C SER A 104 -6.79 18.37 22.51
N SER A 105 -7.68 17.52 22.00
CA SER A 105 -7.29 16.20 21.49
C SER A 105 -6.42 16.30 20.24
N LEU A 106 -6.69 17.25 19.34
CA LEU A 106 -5.85 17.50 18.18
C LEU A 106 -4.42 17.87 18.59
N LYS A 107 -4.27 18.83 19.51
CA LYS A 107 -2.96 19.29 19.98
C LYS A 107 -2.23 18.19 20.77
N GLN A 108 -2.93 17.44 21.61
CA GLN A 108 -2.35 16.43 22.48
C GLN A 108 -1.97 15.13 21.74
N PHE A 109 -2.72 14.76 20.71
CA PHE A 109 -2.61 13.45 20.07
C PHE A 109 -2.32 13.53 18.58
N ALA A 110 -3.10 14.29 17.81
CA ALA A 110 -2.95 14.34 16.36
C ALA A 110 -1.59 14.91 15.95
N VAL A 111 -1.23 16.08 16.50
CA VAL A 111 0.03 16.78 16.19
C VAL A 111 1.25 15.90 16.50
N PRO A 112 1.40 15.30 17.70
CA PRO A 112 2.54 14.44 17.98
C PRO A 112 2.62 13.18 17.10
N LEU A 113 1.48 12.58 16.75
CA LEU A 113 1.49 11.38 15.91
C LEU A 113 1.83 11.69 14.44
N ILE A 114 1.34 12.82 13.91
CA ILE A 114 1.76 13.30 12.59
C ILE A 114 3.27 13.57 12.59
N ALA A 115 3.76 14.31 13.58
CA ALA A 115 5.19 14.63 13.69
C ALA A 115 6.08 13.37 13.76
N SER A 116 5.76 12.40 14.63
CA SER A 116 6.51 11.14 14.68
C SER A 116 6.39 10.31 13.40
N SER A 117 5.27 10.41 12.68
CA SER A 117 5.08 9.77 11.38
C SER A 117 6.01 10.35 10.30
N LEU A 118 6.20 11.67 10.29
CA LEU A 118 7.17 12.35 9.43
C LEU A 118 8.61 11.96 9.79
N LEU A 119 8.90 11.78 11.09
CA LEU A 119 10.21 11.32 11.54
C LEU A 119 10.56 9.91 11.06
N ILE A 120 9.65 8.93 11.19
CA ILE A 120 9.91 7.57 10.65
C ILE A 120 9.89 7.52 9.12
N ASP A 121 9.23 8.49 8.49
CA ASP A 121 9.29 8.63 7.05
C ASP A 121 10.67 9.11 6.60
N HIS A 122 11.20 10.20 7.20
CA HIS A 122 12.49 10.78 6.81
C HIS A 122 13.72 10.04 7.34
N TYR A 123 13.71 9.64 8.61
CA TYR A 123 14.88 9.10 9.33
C TYR A 123 14.77 7.58 9.58
N PRO A 124 14.78 6.72 8.55
CA PRO A 124 15.00 5.29 8.74
C PRO A 124 16.43 5.01 9.24
N PRO A 125 16.75 3.77 9.64
CA PRO A 125 18.12 3.38 9.96
C PRO A 125 19.12 3.78 8.86
N GLU A 126 20.32 4.20 9.26
CA GLU A 126 21.42 4.67 8.39
C GLU A 126 21.18 5.96 7.59
N MET A 127 20.02 6.59 7.72
CA MET A 127 19.79 7.90 7.11
C MET A 127 20.67 8.98 7.74
N HIS A 128 21.14 9.92 6.93
CA HIS A 128 21.87 11.08 7.42
C HIS A 128 20.96 11.96 8.31
N LEU A 129 21.49 12.40 9.45
CA LEU A 129 20.75 13.17 10.44
C LEU A 129 20.72 14.67 10.09
N PHE A 130 20.03 15.02 9.01
CA PHE A 130 19.75 16.40 8.65
C PHE A 130 18.99 17.13 9.77
N ASP A 131 19.13 18.46 9.81
CA ASP A 131 18.38 19.30 10.73
C ASP A 131 16.86 19.13 10.49
N PRO A 132 16.06 18.86 11.54
CA PRO A 132 14.63 18.58 11.39
C PRO A 132 13.81 19.79 10.91
N HIS A 133 14.27 21.04 11.14
CA HIS A 133 13.60 22.22 10.58
C HIS A 133 13.79 22.27 9.07
N ASP A 134 15.01 22.04 8.60
CA ASP A 134 15.31 22.02 7.16
C ASP A 134 14.56 20.88 6.47
N VAL A 135 14.55 19.69 7.08
CA VAL A 135 13.79 18.54 6.56
C VAL A 135 12.30 18.85 6.48
N PHE A 136 11.71 19.43 7.52
CA PHE A 136 10.30 19.79 7.52
C PHE A 136 9.98 20.79 6.40
N ARG A 137 10.77 21.86 6.30
CA ARG A 137 10.59 22.91 5.28
C ARG A 137 10.70 22.35 3.87
N GLU A 138 11.75 21.59 3.58
CA GLU A 138 12.02 21.13 2.21
C GLU A 138 11.10 19.98 1.75
N LEU A 139 10.58 19.16 2.67
CA LEU A 139 9.85 17.93 2.31
C LEU A 139 8.37 17.90 2.72
N TYR A 140 7.98 18.60 3.79
CA TYR A 140 6.69 18.34 4.44
C TYR A 140 5.81 19.58 4.64
N GLU A 141 6.40 20.77 4.70
CA GLU A 141 5.69 22.03 5.00
C GLU A 141 4.56 22.30 4.01
N ASP A 142 4.81 22.12 2.71
CA ASP A 142 3.83 22.31 1.64
C ASP A 142 2.63 21.35 1.78
N ALA A 143 2.90 20.06 2.04
CA ALA A 143 1.85 19.08 2.27
C ALA A 143 1.05 19.35 3.55
N CYS A 144 1.72 19.71 4.64
CA CYS A 144 1.07 20.11 5.90
C CYS A 144 0.22 21.38 5.73
N SER A 145 0.69 22.34 4.94
CA SER A 145 -0.02 23.58 4.65
C SER A 145 -1.29 23.31 3.87
N ARG A 146 -1.21 22.55 2.77
CA ARG A 146 -2.41 22.11 2.02
C ARG A 146 -3.41 21.37 2.91
N ALA A 147 -2.93 20.39 3.68
CA ALA A 147 -3.79 19.61 4.57
C ALA A 147 -4.51 20.50 5.59
N SER A 148 -3.79 21.45 6.19
CA SER A 148 -4.34 22.36 7.21
C SER A 148 -5.32 23.37 6.62
N SER A 149 -5.12 23.80 5.37
CA SER A 149 -6.04 24.70 4.66
C SER A 149 -7.31 24.01 4.19
N GLU A 150 -7.24 22.73 3.82
CA GLU A 150 -8.39 21.92 3.40
C GLU A 150 -9.18 21.37 4.60
N PHE A 151 -8.54 21.28 5.77
CA PHE A 151 -9.13 20.75 6.99
C PHE A 151 -10.31 21.60 7.48
N LYS A 152 -11.50 20.98 7.52
CA LYS A 152 -12.74 21.58 8.02
C LYS A 152 -13.17 20.89 9.32
N PRO A 153 -12.86 21.46 10.50
CA PRO A 153 -13.21 20.82 11.77
C PRO A 153 -14.72 20.79 11.98
N GLY A 154 -15.23 19.66 12.48
CA GLY A 154 -16.63 19.50 12.87
C GLY A 154 -17.02 20.14 14.21
N TYR A 155 -16.17 21.02 14.76
CA TYR A 155 -16.32 21.62 16.08
C TYR A 155 -16.04 23.14 16.07
N LYS A 156 -16.58 23.85 17.07
CA LYS A 156 -16.37 25.31 17.21
C LYS A 156 -14.96 25.62 17.71
N GLY A 157 -14.31 26.59 17.07
CA GLY A 157 -12.93 26.98 17.35
C GLY A 157 -11.96 26.07 16.59
N CYS A 158 -11.18 26.64 15.68
CA CYS A 158 -10.13 25.95 14.94
C CYS A 158 -8.82 26.70 15.09
N PHE A 159 -7.70 25.99 15.09
CA PHE A 159 -6.42 26.64 14.85
C PHE A 159 -6.42 27.21 13.44
N ALA A 160 -5.82 28.39 13.27
CA ALA A 160 -5.49 28.85 11.93
C ALA A 160 -4.63 27.78 11.23
N PRO A 161 -4.76 27.58 9.90
CA PRO A 161 -3.96 26.59 9.18
C PRO A 161 -2.45 26.71 9.46
N SER A 162 -1.93 27.93 9.51
CA SER A 162 -0.53 28.23 9.85
C SER A 162 -0.14 27.78 11.26
N GLU A 163 -1.05 27.84 12.23
CA GLU A 163 -0.80 27.41 13.60
C GLU A 163 -0.72 25.87 13.69
N ILE A 164 -1.52 25.14 12.91
CA ILE A 164 -1.40 23.66 12.83
C ILE A 164 -0.04 23.26 12.27
N VAL A 165 0.39 23.88 11.16
CA VAL A 165 1.70 23.64 10.54
C VAL A 165 2.83 23.94 11.53
N ARG A 166 2.77 25.08 12.22
CA ARG A 166 3.75 25.47 13.24
C ARG A 166 3.81 24.46 14.39
N LEU A 167 2.66 23.96 14.86
CA LEU A 167 2.59 22.95 15.91
C LEU A 167 3.20 21.61 15.46
N ILE A 168 2.93 21.16 14.22
CA ILE A 168 3.53 19.94 13.66
C ILE A 168 5.04 20.08 13.54
N SER A 169 5.53 21.18 12.96
CA SER A 169 6.97 21.48 12.83
C SER A 169 7.66 21.49 14.20
N SER A 170 7.10 22.25 15.15
CA SER A 170 7.65 22.34 16.52
C SER A 170 7.67 20.97 17.21
N SER A 171 6.63 20.16 17.01
CA SER A 171 6.56 18.81 17.56
C SER A 171 7.58 17.86 16.92
N MET A 172 7.78 17.94 15.61
CA MET A 172 8.79 17.14 14.89
C MET A 172 10.20 17.42 15.40
N VAL A 173 10.55 18.70 15.58
CA VAL A 173 11.85 19.13 16.11
C VAL A 173 12.03 18.66 17.55
N THR A 174 11.00 18.82 18.39
CA THR A 174 11.06 18.36 19.79
C THR A 174 11.27 16.84 19.87
N GLN A 175 10.54 16.10 19.04
CA GLN A 175 10.61 14.64 18.99
C GLN A 175 11.89 14.13 18.34
N PHE A 176 12.54 14.91 17.49
CA PHE A 176 13.83 14.58 16.89
C PHE A 176 14.89 14.35 17.97
N ALA A 177 15.02 15.29 18.91
CA ALA A 177 15.93 15.15 20.05
C ALA A 177 15.59 13.92 20.91
N GLN A 178 14.30 13.59 21.04
CA GLN A 178 13.83 12.46 21.85
C GLN A 178 14.20 11.12 21.22
N PHE A 179 13.99 10.92 19.91
CA PHE A 179 14.36 9.63 19.30
C PHE A 179 15.87 9.44 19.18
N GLN A 180 16.65 10.52 19.00
CA GLN A 180 18.11 10.44 19.04
C GLN A 180 18.61 9.87 20.38
N ALA A 181 17.95 10.19 21.48
CA ALA A 181 18.26 9.63 22.80
C ALA A 181 17.85 8.16 22.94
N LEU A 182 16.81 7.70 22.24
CA LEU A 182 16.38 6.29 22.22
C LEU A 182 17.20 5.42 21.25
N GLY A 183 17.79 6.01 20.21
CA GLY A 183 18.60 5.33 19.20
C GLY A 183 17.87 5.04 17.88
N ALA A 184 16.53 5.00 17.85
CA ALA A 184 15.77 4.75 16.62
C ALA A 184 14.45 5.53 16.57
N SER A 185 14.16 6.12 15.39
CA SER A 185 12.90 6.83 15.10
C SER A 185 11.69 5.89 15.23
N LEU A 186 11.83 4.63 14.82
CA LEU A 186 10.78 3.62 14.89
C LEU A 186 10.33 3.35 16.34
N ASP A 187 11.27 3.18 17.27
CA ASP A 187 10.94 2.88 18.66
C ASP A 187 10.27 4.07 19.34
N TRP A 188 10.69 5.28 19.00
CA TRP A 188 10.00 6.49 19.44
C TRP A 188 8.56 6.56 18.90
N HIS A 189 8.36 6.24 17.63
CA HIS A 189 7.03 6.24 17.03
C HIS A 189 6.13 5.14 17.61
N ARG A 190 6.66 3.94 17.92
CA ARG A 190 5.93 2.90 18.67
C ARG A 190 5.42 3.43 20.00
N LYS A 191 6.20 4.24 20.73
CA LYS A 191 5.74 4.91 21.96
C LYS A 191 4.60 5.89 21.69
N GLN A 192 4.62 6.65 20.58
CA GLN A 192 3.51 7.54 20.23
C GLN A 192 2.22 6.77 19.89
N LEU A 193 2.33 5.68 19.11
CA LEU A 193 1.20 4.79 18.82
C LEU A 193 0.62 4.18 20.10
N ALA A 194 1.47 3.67 20.99
CA ALA A 194 1.03 3.09 22.27
C ALA A 194 0.28 4.10 23.15
N ARG A 195 0.75 5.36 23.22
CA ARG A 195 0.07 6.45 23.94
C ARG A 195 -1.32 6.78 23.40
N MET A 196 -1.58 6.45 22.14
CA MET A 196 -2.85 6.70 21.45
C MET A 196 -3.68 5.43 21.20
N SER A 197 -3.21 4.27 21.67
CA SER A 197 -3.81 2.97 21.37
C SER A 197 -5.30 2.91 21.68
N THR A 198 -5.76 3.50 22.79
CA THR A 198 -7.20 3.55 23.15
C THR A 198 -8.03 4.32 22.13
N PHE A 199 -7.55 5.47 21.65
CA PHE A 199 -8.23 6.24 20.61
C PHE A 199 -8.16 5.52 19.26
N LEU A 200 -6.99 4.99 18.91
CA LEU A 200 -6.79 4.30 17.64
C LEU A 200 -7.58 2.99 17.57
N ALA A 201 -7.88 2.32 18.69
CA ALA A 201 -8.71 1.12 18.73
C ALA A 201 -10.15 1.35 18.21
N SER A 202 -10.66 2.59 18.24
CA SER A 202 -12.02 2.93 17.78
C SER A 202 -12.05 3.69 16.45
N VAL A 203 -10.89 3.95 15.83
CA VAL A 203 -10.80 4.77 14.61
C VAL A 203 -10.31 3.93 13.45
N TYR A 204 -11.07 3.97 12.34
CA TYR A 204 -10.78 3.22 11.14
C TYR A 204 -10.64 4.14 9.93
N SER A 205 -9.81 3.73 8.97
CA SER A 205 -9.64 4.43 7.71
C SER A 205 -9.25 3.47 6.59
N ASN A 206 -9.97 3.54 5.47
CA ASN A 206 -9.66 2.78 4.26
C ASN A 206 -8.73 3.57 3.33
N GLU A 207 -8.56 4.87 3.59
CA GLU A 207 -7.87 5.80 2.72
C GLU A 207 -6.47 6.16 3.25
N THR A 208 -6.27 6.11 4.57
CA THR A 208 -5.03 6.50 5.25
C THR A 208 -4.59 5.41 6.21
N CYS A 209 -3.36 4.95 6.09
CA CYS A 209 -2.74 4.04 7.04
C CYS A 209 -2.51 4.78 8.36
N LEU A 210 -3.30 4.50 9.39
CA LEU A 210 -3.21 5.21 10.67
C LEU A 210 -1.89 4.95 11.42
N GLY A 211 -1.16 3.90 11.06
CA GLY A 211 0.17 3.62 11.59
C GLY A 211 1.31 4.47 11.04
N CYS A 212 1.11 5.21 9.94
CA CYS A 212 2.15 6.12 9.42
C CYS A 212 1.63 7.44 8.86
N ILE A 213 0.31 7.61 8.72
CA ILE A 213 -0.38 8.84 8.26
C ILE A 213 0.14 9.38 6.91
N THR A 214 0.95 8.61 6.19
CA THR A 214 1.69 9.07 5.00
C THR A 214 1.28 8.34 3.73
N ARG A 215 0.55 7.21 3.85
CA ARG A 215 0.29 6.33 2.71
C ARG A 215 -1.09 5.71 2.78
N ARG A 216 -1.63 5.35 1.61
CA ARG A 216 -2.83 4.53 1.50
C ARG A 216 -2.57 3.10 2.00
N PRO A 217 -3.45 2.54 2.84
CA PRO A 217 -3.25 1.20 3.36
C PRO A 217 -3.77 0.13 2.38
N ARG A 218 -3.24 -1.09 2.46
CA ARG A 218 -3.57 -2.21 1.56
C ARG A 218 -4.01 -3.48 2.29
N TYR A 219 -3.44 -3.75 3.46
CA TYR A 219 -3.64 -5.02 4.17
C TYR A 219 -4.54 -4.80 5.37
N ARG A 220 -5.68 -5.48 5.43
CA ARG A 220 -6.58 -5.42 6.59
C ARG A 220 -6.15 -6.47 7.60
N LEU A 221 -5.99 -6.06 8.86
CA LEU A 221 -5.70 -6.96 9.97
C LEU A 221 -7.00 -7.46 10.62
N GLN A 222 -6.91 -8.50 11.44
CA GLN A 222 -8.06 -9.12 12.12
C GLN A 222 -8.83 -8.14 13.02
N CYS A 223 -8.16 -7.10 13.54
CA CYS A 223 -8.80 -6.03 14.30
C CYS A 223 -9.58 -5.01 13.43
N GLY A 224 -9.57 -5.17 12.10
CA GLY A 224 -10.22 -4.27 11.14
C GLY A 224 -9.35 -3.12 10.62
N HIS A 225 -8.21 -2.84 11.26
CA HIS A 225 -7.27 -1.82 10.79
C HIS A 225 -6.65 -2.16 9.43
N LEU A 226 -6.51 -1.15 8.58
CA LEU A 226 -5.84 -1.25 7.29
C LEU A 226 -4.44 -0.64 7.37
N VAL A 227 -3.44 -1.37 6.88
CA VAL A 227 -2.01 -1.04 6.96
C VAL A 227 -1.36 -0.97 5.57
N CYS A 228 -0.47 -0.01 5.33
CA CYS A 228 0.27 0.10 4.07
C CYS A 228 1.47 -0.88 4.00
N GLN A 229 1.92 -1.18 2.79
CA GLN A 229 3.06 -2.08 2.56
C GLN A 229 4.34 -1.64 3.29
N ASN A 230 4.60 -0.32 3.37
CA ASN A 230 5.77 0.20 4.10
C ASN A 230 5.67 -0.09 5.60
N CYS A 231 4.48 0.07 6.20
CA CYS A 231 4.27 -0.28 7.60
C CYS A 231 4.43 -1.78 7.86
N ILE A 232 4.07 -2.65 6.92
CA ILE A 232 4.37 -4.09 7.05
C ILE A 232 5.88 -4.30 7.13
N ARG A 233 6.66 -3.70 6.22
CA ARG A 233 8.14 -3.81 6.24
C ARG A 233 8.79 -3.24 7.49
N VAL A 234 8.22 -2.17 8.04
CA VAL A 234 8.82 -1.41 9.14
C VAL A 234 8.41 -1.95 10.53
N PHE A 235 7.14 -2.36 10.70
CA PHE A 235 6.62 -2.77 12.01
C PHE A 235 6.58 -4.28 12.21
N CYS A 236 6.48 -5.07 11.14
CA CYS A 236 6.43 -6.53 11.22
C CYS A 236 7.83 -7.14 11.09
N HIS A 237 7.97 -8.36 11.57
CA HIS A 237 9.20 -9.14 11.50
C HIS A 237 9.23 -9.95 10.20
N ALA A 238 10.33 -9.88 9.43
CA ALA A 238 10.54 -10.73 8.27
C ALA A 238 10.88 -12.16 8.73
N ASP A 239 10.29 -13.17 8.11
CA ASP A 239 10.53 -14.57 8.43
C ASP A 239 11.97 -14.99 8.13
N ASP A 240 12.57 -15.78 9.02
CA ASP A 240 13.97 -16.24 8.88
C ASP A 240 14.18 -17.10 7.63
N SER A 241 13.16 -17.84 7.19
CA SER A 241 13.24 -18.71 6.02
C SER A 241 12.92 -18.01 4.71
N ASP A 242 12.13 -16.94 4.76
CA ASP A 242 11.75 -16.16 3.59
C ASP A 242 11.65 -14.66 3.93
N PRO A 243 12.61 -13.82 3.49
CA PRO A 243 12.66 -12.40 3.83
C PRO A 243 11.50 -11.57 3.24
N TRP A 244 10.69 -12.16 2.36
CA TRP A 244 9.52 -11.54 1.77
C TRP A 244 8.23 -11.89 2.50
N VAL A 245 8.28 -12.76 3.51
CA VAL A 245 7.15 -13.08 4.38
C VAL A 245 7.28 -12.30 5.68
N PHE A 246 6.24 -11.56 6.04
CA PHE A 246 6.21 -10.72 7.23
C PHE A 246 5.17 -11.24 8.22
N LYS A 247 5.57 -11.35 9.49
CA LYS A 247 4.76 -11.85 10.59
C LYS A 247 4.63 -10.82 11.70
N SER A 248 3.50 -10.82 12.39
CA SER A 248 3.26 -9.97 13.56
C SER A 248 2.18 -10.56 14.44
N ASP A 249 2.43 -10.60 15.75
CA ASP A 249 1.47 -11.14 16.73
C ASP A 249 0.46 -10.11 17.23
N ALA A 250 0.67 -8.84 16.89
CA ALA A 250 -0.25 -7.75 17.21
C ALA A 250 -0.29 -6.68 16.12
N CYS A 251 -1.39 -5.93 16.09
CA CYS A 251 -1.53 -4.72 15.31
C CYS A 251 -0.68 -3.59 15.91
N HIS A 252 0.23 -2.99 15.14
CA HIS A 252 1.04 -1.86 15.63
C HIS A 252 0.21 -0.57 15.88
N ILE A 253 -1.04 -0.50 15.41
CA ILE A 253 -1.91 0.68 15.56
C ILE A 253 -2.68 0.63 16.88
N CYS A 254 -3.29 -0.52 17.21
CA CYS A 254 -4.16 -0.66 18.39
C CYS A 254 -3.73 -1.76 19.38
N ALA A 255 -2.62 -2.45 19.13
CA ALA A 255 -2.09 -3.54 19.95
C ALA A 255 -2.98 -4.80 20.10
N VAL A 256 -4.12 -4.87 19.42
CA VAL A 256 -4.95 -6.09 19.37
C VAL A 256 -4.16 -7.22 18.70
N SER A 257 -4.27 -8.42 19.28
CA SER A 257 -3.55 -9.61 18.78
C SER A 257 -3.99 -10.00 17.36
N THR A 258 -3.02 -10.41 16.56
CA THR A 258 -3.17 -10.86 15.17
C THR A 258 -2.55 -12.24 15.01
N PRO A 259 -3.11 -13.28 15.66
CA PRO A 259 -2.51 -14.61 15.67
C PRO A 259 -2.38 -15.15 14.24
N ASN A 260 -1.24 -15.80 13.97
CA ASN A 260 -0.92 -16.43 12.68
C ASN A 260 -0.93 -15.45 11.49
N LEU A 261 -0.80 -14.14 11.71
CA LEU A 261 -0.70 -13.19 10.61
C LEU A 261 0.58 -13.46 9.80
N SER A 262 0.41 -13.77 8.53
CA SER A 262 1.50 -13.96 7.56
C SER A 262 1.16 -13.18 6.30
N ILE A 263 2.02 -12.25 5.92
CA ILE A 263 1.83 -11.38 4.76
C ILE A 263 3.06 -11.51 3.86
N ARG A 264 2.88 -12.02 2.65
CA ARG A 264 3.94 -12.04 1.66
C ARG A 264 3.92 -10.76 0.84
N LEU A 265 5.08 -10.15 0.67
CA LEU A 265 5.28 -9.02 -0.22
C LEU A 265 6.01 -9.47 -1.48
N ALA A 266 5.64 -8.92 -2.62
CA ALA A 266 6.41 -9.11 -3.84
C ALA A 266 7.79 -8.44 -3.72
N PRO A 267 8.88 -9.09 -4.17
CA PRO A 267 10.20 -8.48 -4.20
C PRO A 267 10.22 -7.19 -5.02
N ASP A 268 10.99 -6.17 -4.59
CA ASP A 268 11.01 -4.88 -5.29
C ASP A 268 11.53 -4.96 -6.74
N THR A 269 12.32 -6.00 -7.05
CA THR A 269 12.87 -6.26 -8.39
C THR A 269 12.04 -7.23 -9.23
N CYS A 270 10.93 -7.77 -8.70
CA CYS A 270 10.14 -8.74 -9.44
C CYS A 270 9.31 -8.07 -10.55
N ARG A 271 9.09 -8.78 -11.65
CA ARG A 271 8.15 -8.36 -12.70
C ARG A 271 6.77 -8.94 -12.36
N ALA A 272 5.73 -8.14 -12.56
CA ALA A 272 4.36 -8.58 -12.29
C ALA A 272 3.96 -9.75 -13.21
N ARG A 273 3.45 -10.82 -12.59
CA ARG A 273 2.87 -11.99 -13.26
C ARG A 273 1.36 -11.94 -13.11
N VAL A 274 0.65 -11.80 -14.22
CA VAL A 274 -0.79 -11.53 -14.24
C VAL A 274 -1.55 -12.74 -14.77
N LEU A 275 -2.56 -13.19 -14.03
CA LEU A 275 -3.58 -14.12 -14.51
C LEU A 275 -4.90 -13.38 -14.71
N SER A 276 -5.52 -13.56 -15.87
CA SER A 276 -6.88 -13.09 -16.13
C SER A 276 -7.77 -14.27 -16.52
N ILE A 277 -8.93 -14.38 -15.88
CA ILE A 277 -9.90 -15.44 -16.14
C ILE A 277 -11.23 -14.82 -16.59
N ASP A 278 -11.58 -15.08 -17.84
CA ASP A 278 -12.82 -14.59 -18.44
C ASP A 278 -14.07 -15.30 -17.90
N GLY A 279 -15.19 -14.58 -18.00
CA GLY A 279 -16.51 -15.10 -17.68
C GLY A 279 -17.04 -16.03 -18.77
N GLY A 280 -17.71 -17.11 -18.38
CA GLY A 280 -18.28 -18.08 -19.34
C GLY A 280 -19.43 -18.91 -18.80
N GLY A 281 -19.92 -18.63 -17.59
CA GLY A 281 -20.92 -19.44 -16.90
C GLY A 281 -20.38 -20.85 -16.66
N ILE A 282 -21.08 -21.88 -17.13
CA ILE A 282 -20.64 -23.28 -17.02
C ILE A 282 -19.28 -23.54 -17.70
N ARG A 283 -18.88 -22.72 -18.68
CA ARG A 283 -17.59 -22.85 -19.38
C ARG A 283 -16.41 -22.36 -18.54
N GLY A 284 -16.66 -21.78 -17.36
CA GLY A 284 -15.61 -21.38 -16.40
C GLY A 284 -14.71 -22.53 -15.93
N ALA A 285 -15.10 -23.79 -16.17
CA ALA A 285 -14.23 -24.94 -15.94
C ALA A 285 -13.02 -25.01 -16.89
N ALA A 286 -13.12 -24.50 -18.13
CA ALA A 286 -12.04 -24.63 -19.11
C ALA A 286 -10.74 -23.89 -18.68
N PRO A 287 -10.78 -22.62 -18.21
CA PRO A 287 -9.62 -21.93 -17.67
C PRO A 287 -8.90 -22.69 -16.54
N ILE A 288 -9.66 -23.32 -15.64
CA ILE A 288 -9.11 -24.11 -14.54
C ILE A 288 -8.46 -25.40 -15.05
N GLY A 289 -8.99 -25.97 -16.13
CA GLY A 289 -8.36 -27.07 -16.85
C GLY A 289 -6.98 -26.70 -17.39
N PHE A 290 -6.83 -25.51 -17.98
CA PHE A 290 -5.53 -25.03 -18.45
C PHE A 290 -4.54 -24.83 -17.29
N LEU A 291 -4.98 -24.25 -16.16
CA LEU A 291 -4.14 -24.14 -14.96
C LEU A 291 -3.68 -25.52 -14.46
N LYS A 292 -4.57 -26.53 -14.49
CA LYS A 292 -4.21 -27.90 -14.12
C LYS A 292 -3.15 -28.48 -15.05
N THR A 293 -3.30 -28.29 -16.35
CA THR A 293 -2.29 -28.72 -17.34
C THR A 293 -0.94 -28.05 -17.10
N ILE A 294 -0.91 -26.77 -16.76
CA ILE A 294 0.33 -26.05 -16.40
C ILE A 294 0.93 -26.64 -15.12
N GLN A 295 0.12 -26.86 -14.09
CA GLN A 295 0.56 -27.45 -12.82
C GLN A 295 1.16 -28.84 -13.02
N ASP A 296 0.50 -29.68 -13.82
CA ASP A 296 0.95 -31.04 -14.12
C ASP A 296 2.23 -31.05 -14.94
N ALA A 297 2.40 -30.10 -15.85
CA ALA A 297 3.64 -29.94 -16.61
C ALA A 297 4.81 -29.47 -15.73
N ILE A 298 4.56 -28.68 -14.68
CA ILE A 298 5.58 -28.29 -13.69
C ILE A 298 6.02 -29.51 -12.86
N GLY A 299 5.11 -30.42 -12.53
CA GLY A 299 5.45 -31.73 -11.97
C GLY A 299 6.00 -31.71 -10.53
N ILE A 300 5.84 -30.61 -9.80
CA ILE A 300 6.27 -30.49 -8.40
C ILE A 300 5.15 -30.98 -7.48
N PRO A 301 5.38 -31.97 -6.59
CA PRO A 301 4.37 -32.44 -5.64
C PRO A 301 3.88 -31.32 -4.70
N HIS A 302 2.57 -31.31 -4.41
CA HIS A 302 1.92 -30.32 -3.52
C HIS A 302 2.13 -28.85 -3.93
N TYR A 303 2.43 -28.63 -5.21
CA TYR A 303 2.62 -27.31 -5.76
C TYR A 303 1.32 -26.71 -6.28
N ASP A 304 1.00 -25.53 -5.79
CA ASP A 304 -0.14 -24.73 -6.20
C ASP A 304 0.27 -23.73 -7.29
N VAL A 305 -0.17 -23.96 -8.54
CA VAL A 305 0.20 -23.11 -9.68
C VAL A 305 -0.25 -21.66 -9.52
N GLN A 306 -1.30 -21.39 -8.73
CA GLN A 306 -1.79 -20.05 -8.45
C GLN A 306 -0.74 -19.17 -7.76
N ARG A 307 0.22 -19.75 -7.03
CA ARG A 307 1.34 -19.02 -6.38
C ARG A 307 2.29 -18.34 -7.38
N ASN A 308 2.18 -18.64 -8.67
CA ASN A 308 2.96 -18.00 -9.72
C ASN A 308 2.42 -16.65 -10.18
N PHE A 309 1.26 -16.22 -9.70
CA PHE A 309 0.63 -14.99 -10.17
C PHE A 309 0.58 -13.97 -9.04
N ASP A 310 1.14 -12.79 -9.27
CA ASP A 310 1.13 -11.68 -8.31
C ASP A 310 -0.20 -10.91 -8.39
N ILE A 311 -0.85 -10.96 -9.55
CA ILE A 311 -2.09 -10.25 -9.83
C ILE A 311 -3.06 -11.21 -10.53
N MET A 312 -4.26 -11.38 -9.98
CA MET A 312 -5.28 -12.26 -10.53
C MET A 312 -6.59 -11.50 -10.68
N PHE A 313 -7.12 -11.46 -11.91
CA PHE A 313 -8.39 -10.80 -12.22
C PHE A 313 -9.38 -11.79 -12.81
N GLY A 314 -10.65 -11.66 -12.40
CA GLY A 314 -11.71 -12.52 -12.92
C GLY A 314 -13.00 -11.77 -13.19
N THR A 315 -13.64 -12.14 -14.31
CA THR A 315 -14.94 -11.59 -14.72
C THR A 315 -16.03 -12.65 -14.55
N SER A 316 -17.15 -12.32 -13.89
CA SER A 316 -18.28 -13.25 -13.67
C SER A 316 -17.82 -14.59 -13.06
N SER A 317 -18.05 -15.74 -13.71
CA SER A 317 -17.57 -17.06 -13.27
C SER A 317 -16.04 -17.14 -13.11
N GLY A 318 -15.28 -16.35 -13.87
CA GLY A 318 -13.85 -16.21 -13.68
C GLY A 318 -13.50 -15.52 -12.38
N GLY A 319 -14.32 -14.55 -11.93
CA GLY A 319 -14.19 -13.91 -10.62
C GLY A 319 -14.37 -14.90 -9.47
N LEU A 320 -15.37 -15.77 -9.57
CA LEU A 320 -15.57 -16.87 -8.62
C LEU A 320 -14.34 -17.79 -8.56
N SER A 321 -13.75 -18.07 -9.72
CA SER A 321 -12.57 -18.94 -9.82
C SER A 321 -11.34 -18.33 -9.16
N VAL A 322 -11.06 -17.05 -9.42
CA VAL A 322 -9.93 -16.35 -8.78
C VAL A 322 -10.13 -16.26 -7.26
N ILE A 323 -11.34 -15.96 -6.79
CA ILE A 323 -11.63 -15.96 -5.34
C ILE A 323 -11.40 -17.34 -4.73
N SER A 324 -11.86 -18.41 -5.39
CA SER A 324 -11.63 -19.78 -4.92
C SER A 324 -10.15 -20.13 -4.83
N LEU A 325 -9.37 -19.85 -5.86
CA LEU A 325 -7.94 -20.18 -5.90
C LEU A 325 -7.16 -19.38 -4.85
N ASP A 326 -7.46 -18.08 -4.72
CA ASP A 326 -6.56 -17.15 -4.05
C ASP A 326 -7.08 -16.68 -2.69
N ILE A 327 -8.35 -16.25 -2.59
CA ILE A 327 -8.94 -15.83 -1.30
C ILE A 327 -9.28 -17.04 -0.42
N LEU A 328 -9.80 -18.12 -1.01
CA LEU A 328 -10.11 -19.35 -0.28
C LEU A 328 -8.92 -20.32 -0.21
N GLY A 329 -7.88 -20.10 -1.02
CA GLY A 329 -6.68 -20.93 -1.04
C GLY A 329 -6.92 -22.36 -1.55
N TRP A 330 -7.93 -22.56 -2.39
CA TRP A 330 -8.23 -23.90 -2.90
C TRP A 330 -7.24 -24.33 -3.97
N SER A 331 -6.94 -25.63 -3.99
CA SER A 331 -6.21 -26.23 -5.10
C SER A 331 -7.00 -26.10 -6.41
N VAL A 332 -6.30 -26.24 -7.54
CA VAL A 332 -6.93 -26.27 -8.86
C VAL A 332 -8.00 -27.37 -8.96
N ASP A 333 -7.75 -28.53 -8.33
CA ASP A 333 -8.68 -29.67 -8.32
C ASP A 333 -9.94 -29.40 -7.49
N ASP A 334 -9.79 -28.76 -6.33
CA ASP A 334 -10.91 -28.37 -5.48
C ASP A 334 -11.75 -27.28 -6.16
N CYS A 335 -11.10 -26.30 -6.79
CA CYS A 335 -11.75 -25.26 -7.58
C CYS A 335 -12.55 -25.88 -8.73
N MET A 336 -11.96 -26.80 -9.50
CA MET A 336 -12.63 -27.51 -10.59
C MET A 336 -13.84 -28.30 -10.09
N SER A 337 -13.68 -29.05 -9.00
CA SER A 337 -14.73 -29.86 -8.39
C SER A 337 -15.88 -28.99 -7.88
N HIS A 338 -15.56 -27.86 -7.26
CA HIS A 338 -16.53 -26.88 -6.83
C HIS A 338 -17.30 -26.29 -8.01
N LEU A 339 -16.62 -25.80 -9.06
CA LEU A 339 -17.27 -25.19 -10.23
C LEU A 339 -18.25 -26.16 -10.90
N LYS A 340 -17.90 -27.44 -11.03
CA LYS A 340 -18.82 -28.48 -11.56
C LYS A 340 -20.05 -28.67 -10.68
N ARG A 341 -19.90 -28.65 -9.34
CA ARG A 341 -21.02 -28.75 -8.40
C ARG A 341 -21.87 -27.47 -8.40
N PHE A 342 -21.22 -26.31 -8.44
CA PHE A 342 -21.85 -25.01 -8.50
C PHE A 342 -22.69 -24.87 -9.76
N ALA A 343 -22.13 -25.17 -10.93
CA ALA A 343 -22.83 -25.17 -12.21
C ALA A 343 -24.10 -26.05 -12.19
N ARG A 344 -24.00 -27.27 -11.64
CA ARG A 344 -25.15 -28.17 -11.52
C ARG A 344 -26.27 -27.59 -10.66
N LYS A 345 -25.95 -26.88 -9.57
CA LYS A 345 -26.95 -26.29 -8.67
C LYS A 345 -27.49 -24.96 -9.19
N ALA A 346 -26.62 -24.09 -9.71
CA ALA A 346 -26.94 -22.76 -10.19
C ALA A 346 -27.79 -22.78 -11.48
N PHE A 347 -27.55 -23.76 -12.35
CA PHE A 347 -28.26 -23.89 -13.63
C PHE A 347 -29.27 -25.04 -13.64
N ASP A 348 -29.61 -25.62 -12.48
CA ASP A 348 -30.73 -26.57 -12.41
C ASP A 348 -32.04 -25.82 -12.65
N THR A 349 -32.57 -25.94 -13.87
CA THR A 349 -33.95 -25.59 -14.14
C THR A 349 -34.83 -26.54 -13.33
N ARG A 350 -35.20 -26.13 -12.11
CA ARG A 350 -36.34 -26.66 -11.35
C ARG A 350 -37.66 -26.32 -12.07
N GLY A 351 -37.78 -26.73 -13.33
CA GLY A 351 -39.10 -26.97 -13.91
C GLY A 351 -39.70 -28.13 -13.12
N SER A 352 -40.96 -28.00 -12.71
CA SER A 352 -41.68 -29.09 -12.04
C SER A 352 -41.43 -30.40 -12.80
N HIS A 353 -41.28 -31.51 -12.07
CA HIS A 353 -41.11 -32.85 -12.69
C HIS A 353 -42.16 -33.11 -13.78
N LEU A 354 -43.34 -32.49 -13.62
CA LEU A 354 -44.44 -32.40 -14.58
C LEU A 354 -44.08 -31.68 -15.90
N LEU A 355 -43.42 -30.52 -15.87
CA LEU A 355 -42.98 -29.79 -17.06
C LEU A 355 -41.91 -30.56 -17.86
N ARG A 356 -41.00 -31.25 -17.16
CA ARG A 356 -39.98 -32.12 -17.78
C ARG A 356 -40.60 -33.36 -18.44
N LEU A 357 -41.72 -33.86 -17.89
CA LEU A 357 -42.48 -34.97 -18.45
C LEU A 357 -43.30 -34.53 -19.68
N LEU A 358 -43.97 -33.38 -19.58
CA LEU A 358 -44.80 -32.80 -20.64
C LEU A 358 -43.99 -32.34 -21.87
N SER A 359 -42.75 -31.89 -21.67
CA SER A 359 -41.84 -31.50 -22.76
C SER A 359 -41.27 -32.66 -23.57
N ARG A 360 -41.55 -33.93 -23.21
CA ARG A 360 -41.24 -35.12 -24.03
C ARG A 360 -42.29 -35.39 -25.13
N ILE A 361 -43.43 -34.71 -25.11
CA ILE A 361 -44.46 -34.81 -26.14
C ILE A 361 -44.22 -33.69 -27.17
N PRO A 362 -44.04 -34.00 -28.48
CA PRO A 362 -43.52 -33.05 -29.47
C PRO A 362 -44.28 -31.72 -29.52
N VAL A 363 -45.61 -31.76 -29.47
CA VAL A 363 -46.50 -30.58 -29.54
C VAL A 363 -46.49 -29.77 -28.24
N ILE A 364 -46.45 -30.45 -27.09
CA ILE A 364 -46.46 -29.81 -25.77
C ILE A 364 -45.10 -29.18 -25.45
N SER A 365 -44.01 -29.71 -26.02
CA SER A 365 -42.64 -29.18 -25.85
C SER A 365 -42.48 -27.75 -26.40
N SER A 366 -43.13 -27.46 -27.53
CA SER A 366 -43.10 -26.13 -28.17
C SER A 366 -43.88 -25.11 -27.35
N VAL A 367 -45.05 -25.50 -26.82
CA VAL A 367 -45.89 -24.65 -25.97
C VAL A 367 -45.23 -24.41 -24.61
N THR A 368 -44.66 -25.45 -23.98
CA THR A 368 -43.92 -25.28 -22.71
C THR A 368 -42.66 -24.44 -22.88
N ARG A 369 -41.92 -24.55 -23.99
CA ARG A 369 -40.79 -23.64 -24.28
C ARG A 369 -41.24 -22.21 -24.46
N LEU A 370 -42.32 -21.97 -25.21
CA LEU A 370 -42.86 -20.63 -25.41
C LEU A 370 -43.35 -20.04 -24.09
N PHE A 371 -44.02 -20.84 -23.27
CA PHE A 371 -44.50 -20.40 -21.96
C PHE A 371 -43.34 -20.12 -20.98
N CYS A 372 -42.31 -20.96 -20.95
CA CYS A 372 -41.10 -20.70 -20.17
C CYS A 372 -40.32 -19.48 -20.67
N PHE A 373 -40.31 -19.25 -21.99
CA PHE A 373 -39.69 -18.07 -22.59
C PHE A 373 -40.45 -16.80 -22.21
N ILE A 374 -41.78 -16.80 -22.37
CA ILE A 374 -42.65 -15.69 -21.96
C ILE A 374 -42.50 -15.43 -20.45
N TYR A 375 -42.51 -16.48 -19.62
CA TYR A 375 -42.30 -16.35 -18.19
C TYR A 375 -40.91 -15.78 -17.85
N ALA A 376 -39.86 -16.24 -18.52
CA ALA A 376 -38.50 -15.71 -18.32
C ALA A 376 -38.36 -14.26 -18.78
N VAL A 377 -39.07 -13.85 -19.83
CA VAL A 377 -39.15 -12.46 -20.30
C VAL A 377 -39.96 -11.59 -19.32
N LEU A 378 -41.06 -12.11 -18.77
CA LEU A 378 -41.91 -11.39 -17.81
C LEU A 378 -41.25 -11.23 -16.42
N VAL A 379 -40.50 -12.25 -15.99
CA VAL A 379 -39.76 -12.24 -14.71
C VAL A 379 -38.33 -11.68 -14.89
N ASP A 380 -37.96 -11.38 -16.13
CA ASP A 380 -36.65 -10.89 -16.59
C ASP A 380 -35.46 -11.73 -16.09
N ARG A 381 -35.71 -13.02 -15.78
CA ARG A 381 -34.72 -13.94 -15.21
C ARG A 381 -35.01 -15.38 -15.63
N LYS A 382 -33.96 -16.05 -16.15
CA LYS A 382 -34.02 -17.47 -16.55
C LYS A 382 -33.84 -18.44 -15.38
N TYR A 383 -33.19 -18.00 -14.30
CA TYR A 383 -32.87 -18.82 -13.12
C TYR A 383 -33.26 -18.07 -11.84
N PRO A 384 -33.74 -18.76 -10.79
CA PRO A 384 -34.06 -18.13 -9.51
C PRO A 384 -32.80 -17.59 -8.83
N ALA A 385 -32.83 -16.32 -8.41
CA ALA A 385 -31.68 -15.64 -7.82
C ALA A 385 -31.39 -16.11 -6.38
N ASP A 386 -32.43 -16.37 -5.58
CA ASP A 386 -32.29 -16.68 -4.15
C ASP A 386 -31.44 -17.95 -3.90
N GLY A 387 -31.62 -18.98 -4.74
CA GLY A 387 -30.82 -20.20 -4.64
C GLY A 387 -29.36 -20.03 -5.07
N LEU A 388 -29.07 -19.06 -5.93
CA LEU A 388 -27.71 -18.71 -6.33
C LEU A 388 -27.02 -17.89 -5.24
N GLU A 389 -27.74 -16.94 -4.65
CA GLU A 389 -27.24 -16.09 -3.57
C GLU A 389 -26.88 -16.92 -2.33
N GLU A 390 -27.76 -17.82 -1.90
CA GLU A 390 -27.49 -18.72 -0.79
C GLU A 390 -26.27 -19.61 -1.06
N LEU A 391 -26.13 -20.11 -2.30
CA LEU A 391 -24.98 -20.94 -2.70
C LEU A 391 -23.67 -20.15 -2.67
N LEU A 392 -23.69 -18.90 -3.13
CA LEU A 392 -22.54 -17.99 -3.06
C LEU A 392 -22.19 -17.68 -1.60
N MET A 393 -23.17 -17.29 -0.79
CA MET A 393 -23.00 -16.99 0.64
C MET A 393 -22.42 -18.17 1.43
N ASN A 394 -22.92 -19.38 1.18
CA ASN A 394 -22.44 -20.59 1.84
C ASN A 394 -21.01 -20.98 1.42
N THR A 395 -20.60 -20.58 0.22
CA THR A 395 -19.28 -20.93 -0.33
C THR A 395 -18.22 -19.90 0.05
N TYR A 396 -18.50 -18.62 -0.20
CA TYR A 396 -17.53 -17.53 -0.12
C TYR A 396 -17.61 -16.79 1.23
N GLY A 397 -18.61 -17.10 2.06
CA GLY A 397 -18.82 -16.52 3.38
C GLY A 397 -19.83 -15.38 3.36
N ARG A 398 -20.67 -15.32 4.41
CA ARG A 398 -21.72 -14.28 4.55
C ARG A 398 -21.15 -12.92 4.98
N GLU A 399 -20.16 -12.93 5.85
CA GLU A 399 -19.58 -11.73 6.48
C GLU A 399 -18.11 -11.49 6.07
N ARG A 400 -17.59 -12.30 5.14
CA ARG A 400 -16.22 -12.18 4.67
C ARG A 400 -16.08 -10.97 3.75
N SER A 401 -15.12 -10.09 4.04
CA SER A 401 -14.67 -9.07 3.11
C SER A 401 -13.54 -9.61 2.24
N ILE A 402 -13.48 -9.18 0.98
CA ILE A 402 -12.37 -9.49 0.07
C ILE A 402 -11.03 -8.95 0.58
N THR A 403 -11.05 -7.93 1.44
CA THR A 403 -9.85 -7.30 2.03
C THR A 403 -9.36 -7.97 3.31
N ASP A 404 -10.11 -8.93 3.87
CA ASP A 404 -9.70 -9.63 5.08
C ASP A 404 -8.45 -10.50 4.83
N VAL A 405 -7.67 -10.76 5.88
CA VAL A 405 -6.53 -11.68 5.81
C VAL A 405 -7.01 -13.02 5.28
N SER A 406 -6.34 -13.52 4.23
CA SER A 406 -6.73 -14.73 3.51
C SER A 406 -5.51 -15.41 2.91
N ALA A 407 -5.71 -16.54 2.22
CA ALA A 407 -4.61 -17.23 1.52
C ALA A 407 -3.92 -16.33 0.48
N ALA A 408 -4.64 -15.38 -0.12
CA ALA A 408 -4.09 -14.37 -1.02
C ALA A 408 -3.02 -13.52 -0.32
N THR A 409 -3.26 -13.15 0.94
CA THR A 409 -2.31 -12.39 1.77
C THR A 409 -1.03 -13.19 2.03
N GLU A 410 -1.17 -14.51 2.28
CA GLU A 410 -0.03 -15.42 2.49
C GLU A 410 0.75 -15.71 1.19
N MET A 411 0.06 -15.74 0.06
CA MET A 411 0.65 -15.90 -1.28
C MET A 411 1.22 -14.60 -1.83
N GLY A 412 0.85 -13.45 -1.26
CA GLY A 412 1.27 -12.13 -1.73
C GLY A 412 0.54 -11.68 -3.01
N SER A 413 -0.62 -12.28 -3.25
CA SER A 413 -1.42 -12.11 -4.46
C SER A 413 -2.40 -10.94 -4.35
N GLN A 414 -2.57 -10.21 -5.45
CA GLN A 414 -3.55 -9.15 -5.61
C GLN A 414 -4.73 -9.65 -6.44
N VAL A 415 -5.90 -9.70 -5.82
CA VAL A 415 -7.13 -10.19 -6.45
C VAL A 415 -8.03 -9.04 -6.85
N GLY A 416 -8.58 -9.11 -8.06
CA GLY A 416 -9.63 -8.21 -8.53
C GLY A 416 -10.77 -8.95 -9.21
N ILE A 417 -12.00 -8.47 -8.99
CA ILE A 417 -13.19 -8.92 -9.71
C ILE A 417 -13.94 -7.74 -10.29
N THR A 418 -14.52 -7.93 -11.48
CA THR A 418 -15.38 -6.93 -12.11
C THR A 418 -16.81 -7.05 -11.59
N LEU A 419 -17.43 -5.92 -11.28
CA LEU A 419 -18.82 -5.82 -10.85
C LEU A 419 -19.56 -4.81 -11.74
N THR A 420 -20.84 -5.07 -11.98
CA THR A 420 -21.72 -4.15 -12.73
C THR A 420 -22.94 -3.87 -11.88
N ASN A 421 -23.26 -2.59 -11.68
CA ASN A 421 -24.48 -2.20 -10.98
C ASN A 421 -25.69 -2.50 -11.87
N ALA A 422 -26.59 -3.32 -11.33
CA ALA A 422 -27.77 -3.78 -12.06
C ALA A 422 -28.73 -2.65 -12.46
N ARG A 423 -28.70 -1.50 -11.78
CA ARG A 423 -29.65 -0.40 -12.05
C ARG A 423 -29.22 0.52 -13.19
N ASP A 424 -27.94 0.85 -13.26
CA ASP A 424 -27.41 1.90 -14.15
C ASP A 424 -26.29 1.40 -15.08
N GLY A 425 -25.86 0.14 -14.95
CA GLY A 425 -24.79 -0.44 -15.75
C GLY A 425 -23.39 0.07 -15.40
N SER A 426 -23.23 0.87 -14.34
CA SER A 426 -21.92 1.37 -13.93
C SER A 426 -21.00 0.23 -13.51
N VAL A 427 -19.72 0.35 -13.87
CA VAL A 427 -18.72 -0.71 -13.71
C VAL A 427 -17.81 -0.41 -12.52
N TYR A 428 -17.68 -1.39 -11.64
CA TYR A 428 -16.84 -1.35 -10.46
C TYR A 428 -15.82 -2.47 -10.52
N ILE A 429 -14.73 -2.32 -9.76
CA ILE A 429 -13.81 -3.41 -9.50
C ILE A 429 -13.69 -3.53 -7.98
N ALA A 430 -13.93 -4.71 -7.46
CA ALA A 430 -13.63 -5.03 -6.07
C ALA A 430 -12.27 -5.73 -6.01
N THR A 431 -11.40 -5.28 -5.11
CA THR A 431 -10.03 -5.78 -4.95
C THR A 431 -9.73 -6.10 -3.50
N ASN A 432 -8.83 -7.07 -3.25
CA ASN A 432 -8.33 -7.36 -1.89
C ASN A 432 -7.31 -6.31 -1.38
N TYR A 433 -6.92 -5.36 -2.23
CA TYR A 433 -6.03 -4.25 -1.92
C TYR A 433 -6.69 -2.92 -2.27
N ASN A 434 -6.30 -1.83 -1.61
CA ASN A 434 -6.69 -0.50 -2.07
C ASN A 434 -5.69 0.01 -3.11
N GLY A 435 -6.18 0.34 -4.31
CA GLY A 435 -5.38 0.95 -5.37
C GLY A 435 -4.89 2.36 -4.99
N VAL A 436 -3.71 2.75 -5.48
CA VAL A 436 -3.18 4.12 -5.38
C VAL A 436 -3.46 4.83 -6.71
N GLY A 437 -4.13 5.98 -6.67
CA GLY A 437 -4.44 6.81 -7.84
C GLY A 437 -5.92 7.14 -7.99
N ARG A 438 -6.23 8.22 -8.72
CA ARG A 438 -7.57 8.45 -9.27
C ARG A 438 -7.66 7.65 -10.56
N ARG A 439 -8.72 6.87 -10.77
CA ARG A 439 -9.06 6.46 -12.13
C ARG A 439 -9.32 7.75 -12.91
N PRO A 440 -8.61 8.03 -14.01
CA PRO A 440 -9.06 9.08 -14.90
C PRO A 440 -10.50 8.73 -15.28
N TYR A 441 -11.44 9.60 -14.95
CA TYR A 441 -12.76 9.56 -15.56
C TYR A 441 -12.49 9.70 -17.06
N ASN A 442 -12.92 8.72 -17.86
CA ASN A 442 -12.71 8.56 -19.31
C ASN A 442 -11.57 7.60 -19.68
N LEU A 443 -11.90 6.30 -19.69
CA LEU A 443 -11.44 5.35 -20.71
C LEU A 443 -12.65 4.52 -21.16
#